data_AF-A0A378N8A0-F1
#
_entry.id   AF-A0A378N8A0-F1
#
_cell.length_a   1.000
_cell.length_b   1.000
_cell.length_c   1.000
_cell.angle_alpha   90.00
_cell.angle_beta   90.00
_cell.angle_gamma   90.00
#
_symmetry.space_group_name_H-M   'P 1'
#
loop_
_entity.id
_entity.type
_entity.pdbx_description
1 polymer ?
#
loop_
_entity_poly.entity_id
_entity_poly.type
_entity_poly.pdbx_seq_one_letter_code
_entity_poly.pdbx_strand_id
1 'polypeptide(L)' 'MFPLSDLDILVLTEKPLEEAIQQRLNELFALLWDSKLQLGTSVRTLEECIQIGKAEISVATNMLEGRFLLVINRFG' A
#
# COMPACT_ATOMS: atom_id res chain seq x y z
N MET A 1 -4.76 7.46 1.95
CA MET A 1 -5.12 7.94 0.61
C MET A 1 -4.53 9.32 0.47
N PHE A 2 -3.79 9.60 -0.60
CA PHE A 2 -3.16 10.91 -0.78
C PHE A 2 -4.12 11.83 -1.55
N PRO A 3 -4.42 13.05 -1.08
CA PRO A 3 -5.26 13.96 -1.84
C PRO A 3 -4.65 14.22 -3.22
N LEU A 4 -5.46 14.12 -4.28
CA LEU A 4 -5.07 14.33 -5.69
C LEU A 4 -4.22 13.22 -6.34
N SER A 5 -4.05 12.04 -5.74
CA SER A 5 -3.44 10.91 -6.46
C SER A 5 -4.38 10.32 -7.51
N ASP A 6 -3.84 9.94 -8.66
CA ASP A 6 -4.56 9.23 -9.74
C ASP A 6 -4.78 7.75 -9.38
N LEU A 7 -3.88 7.18 -8.57
CA LEU A 7 -3.88 5.77 -8.18
C LEU A 7 -3.31 5.60 -6.78
N ASP A 8 -4.01 4.84 -5.94
CA ASP A 8 -3.50 4.41 -4.63
C ASP A 8 -3.02 2.95 -4.67
N ILE A 9 -1.83 2.70 -4.10
CA ILE A 9 -1.24 1.37 -3.91
C ILE A 9 -1.10 1.12 -2.41
N LEU A 10 -1.79 0.07 -1.94
CA LEU A 10 -1.62 -0.49 -0.60
C LEU A 10 -0.82 -1.78 -0.69
N VAL A 11 0.34 -1.82 -0.05
CA VAL A 11 1.11 -3.05 0.18
C VAL A 11 0.74 -3.58 1.56
N LEU A 12 0.06 -4.73 1.59
CA LEU A 12 -0.34 -5.39 2.82
C LEU A 12 0.68 -6.46 3.21
N THR A 13 1.10 -6.46 4.47
CA THR A 13 2.07 -7.43 5.01
C THR A 13 1.56 -8.07 6.30
N GLU A 14 2.05 -9.26 6.65
CA GLU A 14 1.72 -9.87 7.95
C GLU A 14 2.50 -9.23 9.10
N LYS A 15 3.71 -8.75 8.81
CA LYS A 15 4.65 -8.15 9.76
C LYS A 15 5.30 -6.92 9.14
N PRO A 16 5.85 -5.99 9.95
CA PRO A 16 6.66 -4.90 9.45
C PRO A 16 7.78 -5.43 8.53
N LEU A 17 8.00 -4.74 7.42
CA LEU A 17 9.04 -5.13 6.47
C LEU A 17 10.43 -4.84 7.01
N GLU A 18 11.39 -5.69 6.64
CA GLU A 18 12.80 -5.39 6.80
C GLU A 18 13.18 -4.15 5.96
N GLU A 19 14.15 -3.38 6.45
CA GLU A 19 14.59 -2.13 5.83
C GLU A 19 14.99 -2.32 4.36
N ALA A 20 15.70 -3.41 4.04
CA ALA A 20 16.10 -3.72 2.67
C ALA A 20 14.91 -3.91 1.72
N ILE A 21 13.78 -4.45 2.20
CA ILE A 21 12.57 -4.63 1.40
C ILE A 21 11.83 -3.30 1.26
N GLN A 22 11.75 -2.51 2.34
CA GLN A 22 11.17 -1.16 2.29
C GLN A 22 11.90 -0.29 1.26
N GLN A 23 13.23 -0.34 1.22
CA GLN A 23 14.03 0.40 0.25
C GLN A 23 13.70 0.00 -1.19
N ARG A 24 13.60 -1.30 -1.48
CA ARG A 24 13.19 -1.79 -2.82
C ARG A 24 11.78 -1.38 -3.21
N LEU A 25 10.84 -1.34 -2.27
CA LEU A 25 9.49 -0.83 -2.54
C LEU A 25 9.51 0.67 -2.84
N ASN A 26 10.31 1.44 -2.11
CA ASN A 26 10.47 2.87 -2.38
C ASN A 26 11.07 3.13 -3.76
N GLU A 27 12.06 2.35 -4.18
CA GLU A 27 12.61 2.40 -5.53
C GLU A 27 11.54 2.08 -6.60
N LEU A 28 10.73 1.04 -6.38
CA LEU A 28 9.61 0.72 -7.26
C LEU A 28 8.59 1.86 -7.34
N PHE A 29 8.20 2.45 -6.22
CA PHE A 29 7.25 3.56 -6.19
C PHE A 29 7.80 4.80 -6.89
N ALA A 30 9.10 5.08 -6.74
CA ALA A 30 9.77 6.16 -7.48
C ALA A 30 9.71 5.93 -8.99
N LEU A 31 9.99 4.71 -9.46
CA LEU A 31 9.89 4.37 -10.89
C LEU A 31 8.48 4.54 -11.46
N LEU A 32 7.46 4.18 -10.67
CA LEU A 32 6.07 4.37 -11.09
C LEU A 32 5.67 5.85 -11.10
N TRP A 33 6.16 6.63 -10.14
CA TRP A 33 6.00 8.08 -10.13
C TRP A 33 6.63 8.75 -11.36
N ASP A 34 7.86 8.37 -11.69
CA ASP A 34 8.59 8.85 -12.88
C ASP A 34 7.85 8.53 -14.19
N SER A 35 7.01 7.49 -14.19
CA SER A 35 6.10 7.15 -15.29
C SER A 35 4.89 8.10 -15.42
N LYS A 36 4.92 9.25 -14.72
CA LYS A 36 3.88 10.29 -14.68
C LYS A 36 2.59 9.89 -13.99
N LEU A 37 2.61 8.84 -13.16
CA LEU A 37 1.48 8.48 -12.31
C LEU A 37 1.59 9.23 -10.98
N GLN A 38 0.56 9.99 -10.59
CA GLN A 38 0.50 10.57 -9.25
C GLN A 38 0.04 9.48 -8.28
N LEU A 39 0.99 8.83 -7.61
CA LEU A 39 0.71 7.69 -6.73
C LEU A 39 0.54 8.09 -5.27
N GLY A 40 -0.57 7.65 -4.68
CA GLY A 40 -0.67 7.47 -3.24
C GLY A 40 -0.12 6.08 -2.88
N THR A 41 0.85 5.99 -1.98
CA THR A 41 1.40 4.69 -1.56
C THR A 41 1.31 4.51 -0.05
N SER A 42 1.08 3.28 0.38
CA SER A 42 1.17 2.92 1.80
C SER A 42 1.57 1.46 1.96
N VAL A 43 2.44 1.20 2.93
CA VAL A 43 2.82 -0.13 3.36
C VAL A 43 2.28 -0.31 4.77
N ARG A 44 1.43 -1.33 4.98
CA ARG A 44 0.79 -1.57 6.28
C ARG A 44 0.67 -3.05 6.56
N THR A 45 0.69 -3.36 7.85
CA THR A 45 0.23 -4.65 8.36
C THR A 45 -1.29 -4.73 8.36
N LEU A 46 -1.82 -5.95 8.42
CA LEU A 46 -3.25 -6.17 8.58
C LEU A 46 -3.80 -5.49 9.85
N GLU A 47 -3.06 -5.56 10.96
CA GLU A 47 -3.46 -4.94 12.22
C GLU A 47 -3.58 -3.42 12.08
N GLU A 48 -2.60 -2.76 11.45
CA GLU A 48 -2.64 -1.30 11.21
C GLU A 48 -3.84 -0.90 10.34
N CYS A 49 -4.16 -1.68 9.29
CA CYS A 49 -5.33 -1.45 8.45
C CYS A 49 -6.63 -1.54 9.26
N ILE A 50 -6.75 -2.52 10.15
CA ILE A 50 -7.93 -2.68 11.02
C ILE A 50 -8.05 -1.49 11.98
N GLN A 51 -6.95 -1.08 12.61
CA GLN A 51 -6.97 0.04 13.56
C GLN A 51 -7.36 1.35 12.89
N ILE A 52 -6.75 1.68 11.74
CA ILE A 52 -7.07 2.91 11.02
C ILE A 52 -8.48 2.85 10.44
N GLY A 53 -8.92 1.71 9.91
CA GLY A 53 -10.29 1.56 9.39
C GLY A 53 -11.37 1.73 10.46
N LYS A 54 -11.08 1.40 11.73
CA LYS A 54 -11.96 1.69 12.87
C LYS A 54 -11.98 3.17 13.23
N ALA A 55 -10.84 3.85 13.12
CA ALA A 55 -10.72 5.27 13.45
C ALA A 55 -11.31 6.18 12.36
N GLU A 56 -11.18 5.78 11.09
CA GLU A 56 -11.57 6.58 9.92
C GLU A 56 -12.32 5.72 8.89
N ILE A 57 -13.66 5.85 8.88
CA ILE A 57 -14.53 5.04 8.02
C ILE A 57 -14.25 5.23 6.52
N SER A 58 -13.79 6.43 6.11
CA SER A 58 -13.39 6.70 4.72
C SER A 58 -12.22 5.83 4.27
N VAL A 59 -11.28 5.53 5.17
CA VAL A 59 -10.16 4.63 4.89
C VAL A 59 -10.64 3.20 4.70
N ALA A 60 -11.57 2.74 5.55
CA ALA A 60 -12.18 1.42 5.41
C ALA A 60 -12.93 1.26 4.08
N THR A 61 -13.76 2.24 3.72
CA THR A 61 -14.49 2.23 2.44
C THR A 61 -13.54 2.19 1.25
N ASN A 62 -12.47 3.01 1.25
CA ASN A 62 -11.49 2.99 0.16
C ASN A 62 -10.78 1.62 0.02
N MET A 63 -10.44 0.97 1.13
CA MET A 63 -9.84 -0.38 1.08
C MET A 63 -10.78 -1.42 0.47
N LEU A 64 -12.11 -1.29 0.67
CA LEU A 64 -13.11 -2.18 0.09
C LEU A 64 -13.29 -1.98 -1.42
N GLU A 65 -13.04 -0.77 -1.93
CA GLU A 65 -13.11 -0.45 -3.36
C GLU A 65 -11.83 -0.86 -4.13
N GLY A 66 -10.77 -1.18 -3.39
CA GLY A 66 -9.50 -1.63 -3.94
C GLY A 66 -9.62 -2.92 -4.76
N ARG A 67 -8.82 -3.00 -5.83
CA ARG A 67 -8.67 -4.22 -6.63
C ARG A 67 -7.40 -4.94 -6.23
N PHE A 68 -7.52 -6.23 -5.93
CA PHE A 68 -6.37 -7.07 -5.69
C PHE A 68 -5.54 -7.23 -6.97
N LEU A 69 -4.24 -6.90 -6.90
CA LEU A 69 -3.33 -6.97 -8.05
C LEU A 69 -2.54 -8.28 -8.09
N LEU A 70 -1.85 -8.62 -6.99
CA LEU A 70 -1.02 -9.82 -6.89
C LEU A 70 -0.75 -10.23 -5.44
N VAL A 71 -0.40 -11.49 -5.23
CA VAL A 71 0.19 -12.01 -3.99
C VAL A 71 1.63 -12.45 -4.28
N ILE A 72 2.55 -12.10 -3.39
CA ILE A 72 3.90 -12.65 -3.42
C ILE A 72 3.90 -13.87 -2.49
N ASN A 73 3.68 -15.06 -3.05
CA ASN A 73 3.83 -16.29 -2.29
C ASN A 73 5.32 -16.51 -2.02
N ARG A 74 5.73 -16.53 -0.75
CA ARG A 74 7.03 -17.10 -0.38
C ARG A 74 6.90 -18.61 -0.52
N PHE A 75 7.25 -19.13 -1.69
CA PHE A 75 7.48 -20.56 -1.85
C PHE A 75 8.63 -20.95 -0.91
N GLY A 76 8.32 -21.82 0.05
CA GLY A 76 9.29 -22.61 0.80
C GLY A 76 9.56 -23.92 0.07
#